data_AF-A0A923MFP3-F1
#
_entry.id   AF-A0A923MFP3-F1
#
_cell.length_a   1.000
_cell.length_b   1.000
_cell.length_c   1.000
_cell.angle_alpha   90.00
_cell.angle_beta   90.00
_cell.angle_gamma   90.00
#
_symmetry.space_group_name_H-M   'P 1'
#
loop_
_entity.id
_entity.type
_entity.pdbx_description
1 polymer ?
#
loop_
_entity_poly.entity_id
_entity_poly.type
_entity_poly.pdbx_seq_one_letter_code
_entity_poly.pdbx_strand_id
1 'polypeptide(L)'
;MYGEYTCLDCGKTFDDPKRWEERHGLDSPPYEDFSGCPYCGGAYTRTILCDACGEPIVGDYVKIQTTGDCYCDECFMMKSLGEDDS
;
A
#
# COMPACT_ATOMS: atom_id res chain seq x y z
N MET A 1 2.24 -13.98 7.74
CA MET A 1 1.67 -13.80 6.40
C MET A 1 1.08 -12.41 6.36
N TYR A 2 1.45 -11.61 5.37
CA TYR A 2 0.87 -10.28 5.17
C TYR A 2 -0.51 -10.42 4.53
N GLY A 3 -1.42 -9.47 4.82
CA GLY A 3 -2.73 -9.42 4.17
C GLY A 3 -2.65 -8.94 2.72
N GLU A 4 -3.77 -9.00 2.01
CA GLU A 4 -3.88 -8.48 0.63
C GLU A 4 -3.70 -6.95 0.53
N TYR A 5 -4.00 -6.21 1.59
CA TYR A 5 -3.96 -4.75 1.64
C TYR A 5 -3.05 -4.21 2.74
N THR A 6 -2.42 -3.07 2.47
CA THR A 6 -1.59 -2.32 3.42
C THR A 6 -2.16 -0.91 3.60
N CYS A 7 -2.36 -0.49 4.85
CA CYS A 7 -2.74 0.89 5.17
C CYS A 7 -1.57 1.84 4.97
N LEU A 8 -1.80 2.93 4.24
CA LEU A 8 -0.80 3.97 3.98
C LEU A 8 -0.56 4.88 5.21
N ASP A 9 -1.55 5.00 6.09
CA ASP A 9 -1.46 5.85 7.28
C ASP A 9 -0.86 5.15 8.50
N CYS A 10 -1.21 3.88 8.75
CA CYS A 10 -0.79 3.15 9.95
C CYS A 10 0.12 1.94 9.69
N GLY A 11 0.38 1.62 8.42
CA GLY A 11 1.27 0.52 8.01
C GLY A 11 0.76 -0.90 8.30
N LYS A 12 -0.44 -1.06 8.87
CA LYS A 12 -1.02 -2.38 9.14
C LYS A 12 -1.46 -3.06 7.85
N THR A 13 -1.23 -4.37 7.77
CA THR A 13 -1.76 -5.22 6.70
C THR A 13 -3.03 -5.94 7.12
N PHE A 14 -3.93 -6.18 6.18
CA PHE A 14 -5.23 -6.82 6.39
C PHE A 14 -5.81 -7.34 5.08
N ASP A 15 -6.72 -8.31 5.15
CA ASP A 15 -7.39 -8.89 3.98
C ASP A 15 -8.75 -8.26 3.70
N ASP A 16 -9.46 -7.82 4.75
CA ASP A 16 -10.81 -7.26 4.64
C ASP A 16 -10.81 -5.76 5.00
N PRO A 17 -10.97 -4.86 4.01
CA PRO A 17 -11.14 -3.44 4.27
C PRO A 17 -12.50 -3.17 4.90
N LYS A 18 -12.52 -2.27 5.90
CA LYS A 18 -13.78 -1.83 6.50
C LYS A 18 -14.54 -0.95 5.52
N ARG A 19 -15.83 -1.23 5.35
CA ARG A 19 -16.72 -0.45 4.48
C ARG A 19 -17.73 0.34 5.31
N TRP A 20 -18.06 1.54 4.86
CA TRP A 20 -19.14 2.33 5.42
C TRP A 20 -19.84 3.12 4.32
N GLU A 21 -21.08 3.51 4.60
CA GLU A 21 -21.93 4.28 3.70
C GLU A 21 -22.13 5.65 4.31
N GLU A 22 -21.75 6.70 3.58
CA GLU A 22 -22.07 8.08 3.96
C GLU A 22 -23.31 8.54 3.23
N ARG A 23 -24.33 8.89 4.01
CA ARG A 23 -25.63 9.32 3.48
C ARG A 23 -25.73 10.82 3.28
N HIS A 24 -24.78 11.59 3.81
CA HIS A 24 -24.83 13.06 3.84
C HIS A 24 -26.17 13.65 4.33
N GLY A 25 -26.90 12.92 5.18
CA GLY A 25 -28.23 13.32 5.66
C GLY A 25 -29.36 13.19 4.63
N LEU A 26 -29.15 12.48 3.51
CA LEU A 26 -30.17 12.18 2.52
C LEU A 26 -31.02 10.98 2.96
N ASP A 27 -32.35 11.11 2.85
CA ASP A 27 -33.34 10.04 3.06
C ASP A 27 -33.42 9.05 1.87
N SER A 28 -32.80 9.39 0.74
CA SER A 28 -32.79 8.59 -0.49
C SER A 28 -31.45 8.71 -1.22
N PRO A 29 -31.03 7.68 -1.97
CA PRO A 29 -29.78 7.67 -2.74
C PRO A 29 -29.64 8.83 -3.74
N PRO A 30 -28.40 9.14 -4.21
CA PRO A 30 -27.18 8.35 -4.06
C PRO A 30 -26.47 8.53 -2.71
N TYR A 31 -25.95 7.43 -2.18
CA TYR A 31 -25.03 7.42 -1.04
C TYR A 31 -23.61 7.21 -1.56
N GLU A 32 -22.61 7.59 -0.77
CA GLU A 32 -21.21 7.33 -1.08
C GLU A 32 -20.72 6.13 -0.28
N ASP A 33 -20.29 5.08 -0.98
CA ASP A 33 -19.61 3.95 -0.37
C ASP A 33 -18.13 4.25 -0.22
N PHE A 34 -17.63 4.07 1.00
CA PHE A 34 -16.23 4.24 1.32
C PHE A 34 -15.67 2.94 1.87
N SER A 35 -14.39 2.73 1.60
CA SER A 35 -13.62 1.65 2.19
C SER A 35 -12.32 2.20 2.76
N GLY A 36 -11.88 1.64 3.88
CA GLY A 36 -10.67 2.08 4.55
C GLY A 36 -10.07 1.02 5.46
N CYS A 37 -8.93 1.37 6.04
CA CYS A 37 -8.23 0.53 6.99
C CYS A 37 -9.13 0.18 8.18
N PRO A 38 -9.28 -1.11 8.55
CA PRO A 38 -10.13 -1.51 9.66
C PRO A 38 -9.62 -1.03 11.03
N TYR A 39 -8.34 -0.64 11.12
CA TYR A 39 -7.71 -0.22 12.37
C TYR A 39 -7.74 1.29 12.61
N CYS A 40 -7.55 2.11 11.58
CA CYS A 40 -7.49 3.57 11.71
C CYS A 40 -8.48 4.33 10.82
N GLY A 41 -9.17 3.66 9.89
CA GLY A 41 -10.04 4.30 8.89
C GLY A 41 -9.31 4.98 7.74
N GLY A 42 -7.97 4.94 7.72
CA GLY A 42 -7.13 5.56 6.69
C GLY A 42 -7.17 4.87 5.33
N ALA A 43 -6.48 5.47 4.36
CA ALA A 43 -6.38 4.95 3.02
C ALA A 43 -5.52 3.68 2.98
N TYR A 44 -5.76 2.84 1.98
CA TYR A 44 -5.02 1.60 1.79
C TYR A 44 -4.76 1.32 0.31
N THR A 45 -3.76 0.48 0.07
CA THR A 45 -3.41 -0.02 -1.27
C THR A 45 -3.20 -1.53 -1.20
N ARG A 46 -3.05 -2.18 -2.36
CA ARG A 46 -2.65 -3.59 -2.41
C ARG A 46 -1.26 -3.74 -1.81
N THR A 47 -1.08 -4.75 -0.97
CA THR A 47 0.20 -5.06 -0.39
C THR A 47 1.19 -5.44 -1.49
N ILE A 48 2.25 -4.63 -1.60
CA ILE A 48 3.41 -4.90 -2.43
C ILE A 48 4.56 -5.18 -1.47
N LEU A 49 5.26 -6.28 -1.68
CA LEU A 49 6.44 -6.62 -0.91
C LEU A 49 7.67 -6.12 -1.65
N CYS A 50 8.65 -5.63 -0.89
CA CYS A 50 9.95 -5.31 -1.44
C CYS A 50 10.70 -6.60 -1.75
N ASP A 51 11.16 -6.77 -2.99
CA ASP A 51 11.92 -7.95 -3.42
C ASP A 51 13.32 -8.03 -2.79
N ALA A 52 13.82 -6.95 -2.19
CA ALA A 52 15.10 -6.93 -1.48
C ALA A 52 14.96 -7.30 0.00
N CYS A 53 14.07 -6.63 0.76
CA CYS A 53 13.95 -6.83 2.20
C CYS A 53 12.79 -7.73 2.62
N GLY A 54 11.85 -8.05 1.72
CA GLY A 54 10.68 -8.88 1.99
C GLY A 54 9.56 -8.18 2.77
N GLU A 55 9.76 -6.93 3.16
CA GLU A 55 8.79 -6.15 3.94
C GLU A 55 7.74 -5.46 3.05
N PRO A 56 6.51 -5.24 3.56
CA PRO A 56 5.48 -4.52 2.85
C PRO A 56 5.87 -3.06 2.66
N ILE A 57 5.72 -2.56 1.44
CA ILE A 57 6.03 -1.18 1.10
C ILE A 57 4.85 -0.29 1.52
N VAL A 58 5.12 0.63 2.43
CA VAL A 58 4.16 1.64 2.90
C VAL A 58 4.52 2.97 2.23
N GLY A 59 3.89 3.28 1.10
CA GLY A 59 4.13 4.50 0.33
C GLY A 59 4.63 4.25 -1.08
N ASP A 60 5.50 5.14 -1.57
CA ASP A 60 6.07 5.05 -2.90
C ASP A 60 7.02 3.86 -3.05
N TYR A 61 7.04 3.29 -4.25
CA TYR A 61 7.90 2.18 -4.60
C TYR A 61 8.41 2.32 -6.03
N VAL A 62 9.57 1.72 -6.30
CA VAL A 62 10.13 1.65 -7.64
C VAL A 62 9.88 0.26 -8.20
N LYS A 63 9.28 0.20 -9.39
CA LYS A 63 9.12 -1.04 -10.14
C LYS A 63 10.07 -1.08 -11.32
N ILE A 64 10.94 -2.07 -11.36
CA ILE A 64 11.85 -2.29 -12.47
C ILE A 64 11.06 -2.90 -13.63
N GLN A 65 10.96 -2.18 -14.75
CA GLN A 65 10.12 -2.65 -15.87
C GLN A 65 10.67 -3.91 -16.56
N THR A 66 11.99 -4.13 -16.52
CA THR A 66 12.64 -5.28 -17.17
C THR A 66 12.44 -6.58 -16.40
N THR A 67 12.53 -6.56 -15.07
CA THR A 67 12.40 -7.75 -14.21
C THR A 67 11.02 -7.87 -13.56
N GLY A 68 10.32 -6.75 -13.37
CA GLY A 68 9.06 -6.67 -12.63
C GLY A 68 9.23 -6.47 -11.12
N ASP A 69 10.48 -6.49 -10.62
CA ASP A 69 10.80 -6.37 -9.20
C ASP A 69 10.35 -5.02 -8.63
N CYS A 70 9.84 -5.03 -7.41
CA CYS A 70 9.41 -3.87 -6.66
C CYS A 70 10.34 -3.62 -5.47
N TYR A 71 10.83 -2.39 -5.34
CA TYR A 71 11.74 -2.00 -4.26
C TYR A 71 11.14 -0.84 -3.46
N CYS A 72 11.27 -0.89 -2.13
CA CYS A 72 11.05 0.29 -1.30
C CYS A 72 12.15 1.32 -1.55
N ASP A 73 11.88 2.57 -1.19
CA ASP A 73 12.81 3.70 -1.38
C ASP A 73 14.22 3.40 -0.82
N GLU A 74 14.30 2.88 0.41
CA GLU A 74 15.58 2.52 1.05
C GLU A 74 16.36 1.44 0.28
N CYS A 75 15.69 0.37 -0.16
CA CYS A 75 16.34 -0.71 -0.88
C CYS A 75 16.73 -0.31 -2.31
N PHE A 76 15.93 0.52 -2.95
CA PHE A 76 16.24 1.05 -4.28
C PHE A 76 17.46 1.96 -4.23
N MET A 77 17.53 2.90 -3.27
CA MET A 77 18.69 3.77 -3.08
C MET A 77 19.99 2.98 -2.86
N MET A 78 19.94 1.89 -2.06
CA MET A 78 21.11 1.04 -1.84
C MET A 78 21.60 0.32 -3.11
N LYS A 79 20.68 -0.10 -3.99
CA LYS A 79 21.03 -0.66 -5.30
C LYS A 79 21.73 0.38 -6.18
N SER A 80 21.17 1.59 -6.27
CA SER A 80 21.69 2.65 -7.13
C SER A 80 23.09 3.15 -6.76
N LEU A 81 23.50 3.01 -5.49
CA LEU A 81 24.84 3.40 -5.02
C LEU A 81 25.90 2.30 -5.23
N GLY A 82 25.50 1.10 -5.67
CA GLY A 82 26.40 -0.04 -5.89
C GLY A 82 26.83 -0.28 -7.34
N GLU A 83 26.45 0.60 -8.29
CA GLU A 83 26.72 0.46 -9.72
C GLU A 83 27.75 1.50 -10.25
N ASP A 84 28.78 1.80 -9.44
CA ASP A 84 29.92 2.64 -9.86
C ASP A 84 31.24 2.09 -9.27
N ASP A 85 31.64 0.88 -9.66
CA ASP A 85 33.05 0.42 -9.62
C ASP A 85 33.27 -0.82 -10.51
N SER A 86 33.68 -0.60 -11.77
CA SER A 86 34.69 -1.38 -12.52
C SER A 86 34.67 -1.10 -14.02
#